data_AF-A0A9J5XIE3-F1
#
_entry.id   AF-A0A9J5XIE3-F1
#
_cell.length_a   1.000
_cell.length_b   1.000
_cell.length_c   1.000
_cell.angle_alpha   90.00
_cell.angle_beta   90.00
_cell.angle_gamma   90.00
#
_symmetry.space_group_name_H-M   'P 1'
#
loop_
_entity.id
_entity.type
_entity.pdbx_description
1 polymer ?
#
loop_
_entity_poly.entity_id
_entity_poly.type
_entity_poly.pdbx_seq_one_letter_code
_entity_poly.pdbx_strand_id
1 'polypeptide(L)'
;YKLLCLSDDCFWRLSASVRKKSDLFKVRYFNSEHTCPIRDRLVTKVQATVGFISVVTTPTLHNHKRIHTPNDVIEDIRVLYGIDISYQRAWRANECALEMIRVVVDGAHLGEAYKGTFVSASTLDGA
;
A
#
# COMPACT_ATOMS: atom_id res chain seq x y z
N TYR A 1 -13.98 1.90 19.13
CA TYR A 1 -12.94 2.53 18.30
C TYR A 1 -13.53 2.97 16.98
N LYS A 2 -13.23 4.18 16.55
CA LYS A 2 -13.61 4.73 15.24
C LYS A 2 -12.36 5.33 14.61
N LEU A 3 -12.08 4.94 13.37
CA LEU A 3 -11.07 5.54 12.51
C LEU A 3 -11.81 6.28 11.40
N LEU A 4 -11.40 7.53 11.17
CA LEU A 4 -11.92 8.42 10.14
C LEU A 4 -10.75 8.83 9.27
N CYS A 5 -11.03 9.08 7.98
CA CYS A 5 -10.07 9.81 7.17
C CYS A 5 -9.94 11.25 7.69
N LEU A 6 -8.79 11.89 7.42
CA LEU A 6 -8.56 13.29 7.79
C LEU A 6 -9.41 14.28 7.01
N SER A 7 -9.69 13.96 5.75
CA SER A 7 -10.53 14.80 4.90
C SER A 7 -11.95 14.68 5.42
N ASP A 8 -12.53 15.82 5.84
CA ASP A 8 -13.86 15.86 6.45
C ASP A 8 -14.95 15.36 5.49
N ASP A 9 -14.77 15.59 4.18
CA ASP A 9 -15.70 15.14 3.13
C ASP A 9 -15.43 13.69 2.65
N CYS A 10 -14.58 12.94 3.34
CA CYS A 10 -14.27 11.57 2.98
C CYS A 10 -15.25 10.58 3.63
N PHE A 11 -15.78 9.67 2.83
CA PHE A 11 -16.67 8.61 3.33
C PHE A 11 -15.95 7.40 3.92
N TRP A 12 -14.62 7.34 3.82
CA TRP A 12 -13.85 6.24 4.41
C TRP A 12 -13.97 6.26 5.93
N ARG A 13 -14.36 5.13 6.50
CA ARG A 13 -14.57 4.99 7.95
C ARG A 13 -14.52 3.54 8.38
N LEU A 14 -13.82 3.28 9.48
CA LEU A 14 -13.84 2.00 10.17
C LEU A 14 -14.33 2.21 11.60
N SER A 15 -15.27 1.39 12.05
CA SER A 15 -15.65 1.32 13.46
C SER A 15 -15.57 -0.11 13.95
N ALA A 16 -15.04 -0.27 15.16
CA ALA A 16 -14.88 -1.54 15.80
C ALA A 16 -15.17 -1.44 17.30
N SER A 17 -15.60 -2.55 17.89
CA SER A 17 -15.82 -2.70 19.33
C SER A 17 -15.00 -3.87 19.84
N VAL A 18 -14.40 -3.73 21.02
CA VAL A 18 -13.72 -4.86 21.68
C VAL A 18 -14.76 -5.87 22.15
N ARG A 19 -14.46 -7.16 21.95
CA ARG A 19 -15.25 -8.24 22.49
C ARG A 19 -14.91 -8.40 23.98
N LYS A 20 -15.94 -8.50 24.83
CA LYS A 20 -15.79 -8.51 26.30
C LYS A 20 -14.72 -9.51 26.73
N LYS A 21 -13.79 -9.06 27.58
CA LYS A 21 -12.70 -9.86 28.17
C LYS A 21 -11.79 -10.54 27.14
N SER A 22 -11.52 -9.90 26.01
CA SER A 22 -10.58 -10.39 25.01
C SER A 22 -9.89 -9.22 24.30
N ASP A 23 -8.74 -9.48 23.70
CA ASP A 23 -8.03 -8.52 22.84
C ASP A 23 -8.55 -8.53 21.40
N LEU A 24 -9.72 -9.17 21.17
CA LEU A 24 -10.33 -9.29 19.86
C LEU A 24 -11.26 -8.11 19.58
N PHE A 25 -11.07 -7.51 18.41
CA PHE A 25 -11.92 -6.45 17.89
C PHE A 25 -12.97 -7.02 16.93
N LYS A 26 -14.23 -6.63 17.13
CA LYS A 26 -15.32 -6.86 16.17
C LYS A 26 -15.51 -5.59 15.35
N VAL A 27 -15.27 -5.67 14.03
CA VAL A 27 -15.64 -4.61 13.09
C VAL A 27 -17.16 -4.48 13.07
N ARG A 28 -17.65 -3.25 13.25
CA ARG A 28 -19.07 -2.90 13.32
C ARG A 28 -19.55 -2.22 12.04
N TYR A 29 -18.67 -1.43 11.43
CA TYR A 29 -18.93 -0.75 10.17
C TYR A 29 -17.60 -0.53 9.48
N PHE A 30 -17.57 -0.76 8.17
CA PHE A 30 -16.42 -0.48 7.35
C PHE A 30 -16.88 0.01 5.99
N ASN A 31 -16.45 1.23 5.65
CA ASN A 31 -16.45 1.71 4.28
C ASN A 31 -14.99 1.81 3.83
N SER A 32 -14.62 0.98 2.85
CA SER A 32 -13.27 0.95 2.27
C SER A 32 -13.02 2.06 1.26
N GLU A 33 -14.06 2.75 0.79
CA GLU A 33 -13.94 3.72 -0.28
C GLU A 33 -13.49 5.08 0.24
N HIS A 34 -12.36 5.56 -0.30
CA HIS A 34 -11.93 6.94 -0.15
C HIS A 34 -12.51 7.78 -1.29
N THR A 35 -13.37 8.72 -0.96
CA THR A 35 -13.83 9.78 -1.89
C THR A 35 -12.89 10.98 -1.91
N CYS A 36 -11.98 11.09 -0.93
CA CYS A 36 -11.04 12.19 -0.85
C CYS A 36 -9.86 12.03 -1.83
N PRO A 37 -9.30 13.16 -2.30
CA PRO A 37 -8.05 13.16 -3.06
C PRO A 37 -6.95 12.38 -2.37
N ILE A 38 -6.05 11.79 -3.16
CA ILE A 38 -4.89 11.06 -2.64
C ILE A 38 -4.04 11.97 -1.76
N ARG A 39 -3.83 13.24 -2.15
CA ARG A 39 -3.09 14.25 -1.36
C ARG A 39 -3.57 14.36 0.09
N ASP A 40 -4.88 14.36 0.32
CA ASP A 40 -5.44 14.57 1.67
C ASP A 40 -5.29 13.31 2.55
N ARG A 41 -5.06 12.15 1.94
CA ARG A 41 -4.64 10.93 2.64
C ARG A 41 -3.16 10.97 3.06
N LEU A 42 -2.37 11.86 2.48
CA LEU A 42 -0.92 11.92 2.66
C LEU A 42 -0.51 12.92 3.76
N VAL A 43 -1.41 13.83 4.16
CA VAL A 43 -1.10 14.92 5.11
C VAL A 43 -0.80 14.41 6.53
N THR A 44 -1.18 13.18 6.92
CA THR A 44 -0.90 12.72 8.30
C THR A 44 0.53 12.30 8.58
N LYS A 45 1.35 11.99 7.58
CA LYS A 45 2.74 11.59 7.82
C LYS A 45 3.59 11.99 6.63
N VAL A 46 4.66 12.75 6.89
CA VAL A 46 5.87 12.93 6.06
C VAL A 46 6.63 11.59 5.89
N GLN A 47 5.89 10.50 5.77
CA GLN A 47 6.36 9.19 5.46
C GLN A 47 5.35 8.56 4.50
N ALA A 48 5.37 8.96 3.23
CA ALA A 48 4.91 8.08 2.16
C ALA A 48 5.75 6.80 2.28
N THR A 49 5.28 5.83 3.06
CA THR A 49 6.01 4.60 3.37
C THR A 49 6.50 4.04 2.04
N VAL A 50 7.72 3.52 1.98
CA VAL A 50 8.27 2.92 0.76
C VAL A 50 7.24 1.99 0.09
N GLY A 51 6.43 1.29 0.90
CA GLY A 51 5.30 0.47 0.45
C GLY A 51 4.15 1.20 -0.26
N PHE A 52 3.81 2.44 0.11
CA PHE A 52 2.81 3.21 -0.63
C PHE A 52 3.35 3.64 -2.00
N ILE A 53 4.56 4.20 -2.01
CA ILE A 53 5.21 4.65 -3.24
C ILE A 53 5.40 3.43 -4.16
N SER A 54 5.84 2.29 -3.62
CA SER A 54 5.98 1.08 -4.41
C SER A 54 4.65 0.62 -5.03
N VAL A 55 3.55 0.63 -4.26
CA VAL A 55 2.22 0.25 -4.77
C VAL A 55 1.74 1.17 -5.88
N VAL A 56 1.95 2.49 -5.76
CA VAL A 56 1.53 3.43 -6.83
C VAL A 56 2.48 3.44 -8.03
N THR A 57 3.75 3.06 -7.85
CA THR A 57 4.74 2.88 -8.93
C THR A 57 4.65 1.50 -9.59
N THR A 58 4.00 0.52 -8.96
CA THR A 58 3.85 -0.85 -9.52
C THR A 58 3.16 -0.87 -10.91
N PRO A 59 2.07 -0.12 -11.16
CA PRO A 59 1.42 -0.09 -12.47
C PRO A 59 2.27 0.57 -13.56
N THR A 60 3.10 1.56 -13.22
CA THR A 60 3.97 2.25 -14.20
C THR A 60 5.16 1.38 -14.62
N LEU A 61 5.58 0.46 -13.75
CA LEU A 61 6.64 -0.54 -14.00
C LEU A 61 6.21 -1.78 -14.78
N HIS A 62 4.90 -2.02 -14.96
CA HIS A 62 4.40 -3.17 -15.71
C HIS A 62 4.80 -3.12 -17.20
N ASN A 63 5.15 -1.94 -17.73
CA ASN A 63 5.70 -1.82 -19.07
C ASN A 63 7.19 -2.24 -19.08
N HIS A 64 7.46 -3.51 -19.40
CA HIS A 64 8.80 -4.11 -19.45
C HIS A 64 9.81 -3.41 -20.39
N LYS A 65 9.37 -2.41 -21.17
CA LYS A 65 10.21 -1.63 -22.09
C LYS A 65 10.77 -0.34 -21.48
N ARG A 66 10.22 0.16 -20.36
CA ARG A 66 10.69 1.40 -19.72
C ARG A 66 11.26 1.08 -18.34
N ILE A 67 12.58 1.24 -18.20
CA ILE A 67 13.23 1.26 -16.89
C ILE A 67 12.84 2.60 -16.25
N HIS A 68 11.90 2.60 -15.30
CA HIS A 68 11.62 3.80 -14.51
C HIS A 68 12.80 4.04 -13.56
N THR A 69 13.45 5.18 -13.72
CA THR A 69 14.53 5.61 -12.83
C THR A 69 13.93 6.19 -11.56
N PRO A 70 14.69 6.26 -10.45
CA PRO A 70 14.24 6.96 -9.24
C PRO A 70 13.85 8.42 -9.51
N ASN A 71 14.45 9.07 -10.51
CA ASN A 71 14.09 10.45 -10.87
C ASN A 71 12.72 10.52 -11.56
N ASP A 72 12.38 9.55 -12.43
CA ASP A 72 11.02 9.45 -12.97
C ASP A 72 10.00 9.28 -11.83
N VAL A 73 10.33 8.48 -10.81
CA VAL A 73 9.45 8.28 -9.63
C VAL A 73 9.30 9.58 -8.83
N ILE A 74 10.37 10.35 -8.63
CA ILE A 74 10.29 11.66 -7.97
C ILE A 74 9.36 12.58 -8.74
N GLU A 75 9.53 12.67 -10.07
CA GLU A 75 8.71 13.53 -10.92
C GLU A 75 7.24 13.10 -10.92
N ASP A 76 6.97 11.80 -11.11
CA ASP A 76 5.61 11.25 -11.09
C ASP A 76 4.92 11.53 -9.75
N ILE A 77 5.61 11.29 -8.63
CA ILE A 77 5.06 11.54 -7.30
C ILE A 77 4.80 13.03 -7.07
N ARG A 78 5.67 13.90 -7.59
CA ARG A 78 5.51 15.35 -7.53
C ARG A 78 4.35 15.83 -8.39
N VAL A 79 4.21 15.36 -9.62
CA VAL A 79 3.16 15.77 -10.57
C VAL A 79 1.79 15.24 -10.14
N LEU A 80 1.71 13.96 -9.76
CA LEU A 80 0.44 13.29 -9.45
C LEU A 80 -0.06 13.62 -8.04
N TYR A 81 0.86 13.77 -7.08
CA TYR A 81 0.51 13.88 -5.67
C TYR A 81 0.98 15.17 -5.01
N GLY A 82 1.76 16.01 -5.70
CA GLY A 82 2.29 17.24 -5.14
C GLY A 82 3.30 17.00 -4.01
N ILE A 83 3.85 15.78 -3.90
CA ILE A 83 4.79 15.40 -2.85
C ILE A 83 6.21 15.44 -3.41
N ASP A 84 7.11 16.05 -2.65
CA ASP A 84 8.53 15.91 -2.88
C ASP A 84 9.09 14.73 -2.05
N ILE A 85 9.89 13.88 -2.69
CA ILE A 85 10.50 12.71 -2.06
C ILE A 85 12.00 12.69 -2.34
N SER A 86 12.79 12.21 -1.38
CA SER A 86 14.23 12.08 -1.59
C SER A 86 14.55 10.97 -2.59
N TYR A 87 15.68 11.13 -3.29
CA TYR A 87 16.19 10.10 -4.20
C TYR A 87 16.31 8.72 -3.56
N GLN A 88 16.80 8.63 -2.32
CA GLN A 88 16.89 7.37 -1.58
C GLN A 88 15.51 6.71 -1.37
N ARG A 89 14.49 7.53 -1.12
CA ARG A 89 13.12 7.05 -0.94
C ARG A 89 12.52 6.54 -2.25
N ALA A 90 12.78 7.26 -3.35
CA ALA A 90 12.38 6.84 -4.69
C ALA A 90 13.08 5.54 -5.12
N TRP A 91 14.39 5.43 -4.88
CA TRP A 91 15.14 4.20 -5.14
C TRP A 91 14.56 3.00 -4.38
N ARG A 92 14.36 3.15 -3.07
CA ARG A 92 13.78 2.09 -2.23
C ARG A 92 12.38 1.70 -2.68
N ALA A 93 11.56 2.66 -3.09
CA ALA A 93 10.22 2.39 -3.59
C ALA A 93 10.23 1.62 -4.90
N ASN A 94 11.18 1.93 -5.78
CA ASN A 94 11.38 1.22 -7.04
C ASN A 94 11.77 -0.25 -6.78
N GLU A 95 12.75 -0.47 -5.90
CA GLU A 95 13.17 -1.83 -5.48
C GLU A 95 11.99 -2.63 -4.91
N CYS A 96 11.22 -2.03 -4.00
CA CYS A 96 10.04 -2.68 -3.43
C CYS A 96 8.95 -2.95 -4.49
N ALA A 97 8.76 -2.07 -5.47
CA ALA A 97 7.77 -2.27 -6.51
C ALA A 97 8.18 -3.41 -7.47
N LEU A 98 9.46 -3.49 -7.81
CA LEU A 98 10.01 -4.60 -8.60
C LEU A 98 9.83 -5.94 -7.87
N GLU A 99 10.08 -5.97 -6.57
CA GLU A 99 9.85 -7.17 -5.76
C GLU A 99 8.36 -7.55 -5.72
N MET A 100 7.45 -6.58 -5.57
CA MET A 100 6.01 -6.82 -5.64
C MET A 100 5.59 -7.41 -6.99
N ILE A 101 6.14 -6.92 -8.11
CA ILE A 101 5.85 -7.47 -9.45
C ILE A 101 6.34 -8.92 -9.56
N ARG A 102 7.55 -9.22 -9.09
CA ARG A 102 8.08 -10.60 -9.09
C ARG A 102 7.19 -11.55 -8.30
N VAL A 103 6.81 -11.16 -7.09
CA VAL A 103 5.88 -11.94 -6.24
C VAL A 103 4.51 -12.11 -6.89
N VAL A 104 4.02 -11.14 -7.66
CA VAL A 104 2.74 -11.28 -8.40
C VAL A 104 2.89 -12.25 -9.59
N VAL A 105 4.00 -12.22 -10.32
CA VAL A 105 4.28 -13.16 -11.42
C VAL A 105 4.43 -14.60 -10.90
N ASP A 106 5.12 -14.78 -9.78
CA ASP A 106 5.22 -16.07 -9.10
C ASP A 106 3.86 -16.45 -8.48
N GLY A 107 3.13 -15.48 -7.94
CA GLY A 107 1.76 -15.58 -7.41
C GLY A 107 0.73 -16.14 -8.41
N ALA A 108 0.90 -15.84 -9.70
CA ALA A 108 0.06 -16.38 -10.77
C ALA A 108 0.33 -17.87 -11.04
N HIS A 109 1.60 -18.30 -11.03
CA HIS A 109 1.94 -19.74 -10.97
C HIS A 109 1.41 -20.36 -9.70
N LEU A 110 1.34 -19.54 -8.66
CA LEU A 110 0.91 -20.01 -7.41
C LEU A 110 -0.62 -20.35 -7.44
N GLY A 111 -1.47 -19.47 -7.96
CA GLY A 111 -2.93 -19.66 -7.99
C GLY A 111 -3.45 -20.91 -8.73
N GLU A 112 -2.69 -21.49 -9.65
CA GLU A 112 -3.06 -22.74 -10.32
C GLU A 112 -2.80 -23.99 -9.47
N ALA A 113 -1.74 -23.99 -8.66
CA ALA A 113 -1.32 -25.17 -7.89
C ALA A 113 -2.08 -25.39 -6.57
N TYR A 114 -2.70 -24.35 -5.99
CA TYR A 114 -3.46 -24.47 -4.72
C TYR A 114 -4.76 -23.67 -4.68
N LYS A 115 -5.56 -23.83 -5.73
CA LYS A 115 -6.95 -23.41 -5.72
C LYS A 115 -7.71 -24.16 -4.61
N GLY A 116 -7.92 -23.50 -3.46
CA GLY A 116 -8.69 -24.02 -2.32
C GLY A 116 -7.90 -24.29 -1.02
N THR A 117 -6.59 -24.04 -0.98
CA THR A 117 -5.79 -24.25 0.23
C THR A 117 -5.48 -22.92 0.93
N PHE A 118 -5.84 -22.81 2.21
CA PHE A 118 -5.47 -21.65 3.03
C PHE A 118 -3.96 -21.69 3.32
N VAL A 119 -3.24 -20.67 2.86
CA VAL A 119 -1.81 -20.49 3.15
C VAL A 119 -1.65 -19.48 4.30
N SER A 120 -1.01 -19.89 5.39
CA SER A 120 -0.60 -18.98 6.46
C SER A 120 0.90 -18.67 6.32
N ALA A 121 1.25 -17.39 6.22
CA ALA A 121 2.64 -16.95 6.25
C ALA A 121 3.04 -16.62 7.70
N SER A 122 4.18 -17.16 8.14
CA SER A 122 4.84 -16.81 9.41
C SER A 122 6.19 -16.20 9.05
N THR A 123 6.52 -15.03 9.58
CA THR A 123 7.86 -14.47 9.44
C THR A 123 8.81 -15.24 10.38
N LEU A 124 9.85 -15.84 9.80
CA LEU A 124 11.00 -16.35 10.54
C LEU A 124 11.88 -15.16 10.92
N ASP A 125 11.61 -14.55 12.07
CA ASP A 125 12.62 -13.73 12.73
C ASP A 125 13.50 -14.67 13.56
N GLY A 126 14.62 -15.08 12.97
CA GLY A 126 15.69 -15.81 13.63
C GLY A 126 16.86 -14.88 13.93
N ALA A 127 17.04 -14.57 15.22
CA ALA A 127 18.29 -14.53 16.00
C ALA A 127 18.10 -13.65 17.24
#